data_AF-A0A844H084-F1
#
_entry.id   AF-A0A844H084-F1
#
_cell.length_a   1.000
_cell.length_b   1.000
_cell.length_c   1.000
_cell.angle_alpha   90.00
_cell.angle_beta   90.00
_cell.angle_gamma   90.00
#
_symmetry.space_group_name_H-M   'P 1'
#
loop_
_entity.id
_entity.type
_entity.pdbx_description
1 polymer ?
#
loop_
_entity_poly.entity_id
_entity_poly.type
_entity_poly.pdbx_seq_one_letter_code
_entity_poly.pdbx_strand_id
1 'polypeptide(L)'
;MKMADRLDLTVSVPADEWAYMQRRLAWFEALLLRIVRDRAAFPEWHDAGQLADLRLPGLPASRSAIAQKASREGWTRRAAKGRRVLFHVSSLPARAFDALIARILDLPELEAETDALFTLPTPPAPEVLAENATPAWVLPLMRLIRQEGDLAKAWRALPDHLPEHVPLPDVEDAAKMLVKLKLIKGH
;
A
#
# COMPACT_ATOMS: atom_id res chain seq x y z
N MET A 1 18.91 39.06 -9.99
CA MET A 1 17.89 37.99 -9.98
C MET A 1 18.25 37.06 -8.82
N LYS A 2 17.51 37.12 -7.70
CA LYS A 2 17.82 36.32 -6.49
C LYS A 2 17.33 34.88 -6.67
N MET A 3 18.14 33.95 -6.17
CA MET A 3 18.00 32.50 -6.18
C MET A 3 16.63 32.03 -5.68
N ALA A 4 16.04 31.07 -6.40
CA ALA A 4 15.00 30.23 -5.84
C ALA A 4 15.68 29.25 -4.86
N ASP A 5 15.67 29.64 -3.59
CA ASP A 5 16.15 28.82 -2.47
C ASP A 5 15.15 27.68 -2.28
N ARG A 6 15.48 26.50 -2.82
CA ARG A 6 14.61 25.33 -2.78
C ARG A 6 14.83 24.66 -1.43
N LEU A 7 13.90 24.88 -0.50
CA LEU A 7 13.91 24.22 0.80
C LEU A 7 13.63 22.73 0.59
N ASP A 8 14.68 21.91 0.53
CA ASP A 8 14.55 20.45 0.59
C ASP A 8 14.15 20.04 2.02
N LEU A 9 12.84 20.05 2.28
CA LEU A 9 12.22 19.67 3.54
C LEU A 9 12.15 18.14 3.73
N THR A 10 13.21 17.41 3.35
CA THR A 10 13.28 15.97 3.56
C THR A 10 14.13 15.65 4.78
N VAL A 11 13.59 14.87 5.71
CA VAL A 11 14.29 14.36 6.88
C VAL A 11 14.47 12.86 6.69
N SER A 12 15.72 12.40 6.75
CA SER A 12 16.04 10.97 6.73
C SER A 12 15.89 10.40 8.14
N VAL A 13 15.11 9.34 8.29
CA VAL A 13 14.91 8.63 9.55
C VAL A 13 15.43 7.19 9.38
N PRO A 14 16.24 6.67 10.32
CA PRO A 14 16.67 5.27 10.28
C PRO A 14 15.49 4.31 10.21
N ALA A 15 15.62 3.24 9.43
CA ALA A 15 14.53 2.28 9.23
C ALA A 15 14.03 1.65 10.54
N ASP A 16 14.94 1.35 11.48
CA ASP A 16 14.59 0.77 12.78
C ASP A 16 13.80 1.73 13.66
N GLU A 17 14.16 3.02 13.62
CA GLU A 17 13.44 4.08 14.34
C GLU A 17 12.05 4.28 13.73
N TRP A 18 11.95 4.33 12.40
CA TRP A 18 10.68 4.40 11.70
C TRP A 18 9.78 3.20 12.02
N ALA A 19 10.33 1.98 11.99
CA ALA A 19 9.60 0.76 12.31
C ALA A 19 9.12 0.75 13.77
N TYR A 20 9.93 1.25 14.71
CA TYR A 20 9.53 1.44 16.10
C TYR A 20 8.37 2.45 16.21
N MET A 21 8.45 3.60 15.53
CA MET A 21 7.39 4.62 15.58
C MET A 21 6.08 4.11 14.96
N GLN A 22 6.14 3.37 13.86
CA GLN A 22 4.98 2.73 13.24
C GLN A 22 4.33 1.71 14.18
N ARG A 23 5.12 0.84 14.82
CA ARG A 23 4.61 -0.09 15.84
C ARG A 23 4.03 0.65 17.05
N ARG A 24 4.62 1.76 17.47
CA ARG A 24 4.10 2.57 18.58
C ARG A 24 2.77 3.22 18.22
N LEU A 25 2.59 3.69 16.98
CA LEU A 25 1.33 4.23 16.50
C LEU A 25 0.23 3.15 16.47
N ALA A 26 0.50 2.00 15.84
CA ALA A 26 -0.43 0.88 15.78
C ALA A 26 -0.84 0.38 17.17
N TRP A 27 0.11 0.36 18.12
CA TRP A 27 -0.17 0.07 19.51
C TRP A 27 -1.20 1.04 20.13
N PHE A 28 -1.00 2.34 19.94
CA PHE A 28 -1.91 3.34 20.48
C PHE A 28 -3.29 3.27 19.83
N GLU A 29 -3.36 3.05 18.51
CA GLU A 29 -4.64 2.85 17.81
C GLU A 29 -5.40 1.65 18.39
N ALA A 30 -4.74 0.52 18.54
CA ALA A 30 -5.35 -0.68 19.11
C ALA A 30 -5.78 -0.47 20.58
N LEU A 31 -4.95 0.20 21.37
CA LEU A 31 -5.26 0.53 22.76
C LEU A 31 -6.46 1.47 22.89
N LEU A 32 -6.53 2.51 22.03
CA LEU A 32 -7.66 3.44 22.01
C LEU A 32 -8.96 2.70 21.66
N LEU A 33 -8.94 1.85 20.64
CA LEU A 33 -10.10 1.03 20.27
C LEU A 33 -10.55 0.14 21.43
N ARG A 34 -9.61 -0.54 22.11
CA ARG A 34 -9.91 -1.36 23.29
C ARG A 34 -10.47 -0.56 24.46
N ILE A 35 -9.91 0.61 24.76
CA ILE A 35 -10.42 1.47 25.85
C ILE A 35 -11.83 1.96 25.53
N VAL A 36 -12.09 2.36 24.29
CA VAL A 36 -13.44 2.80 23.86
C VAL A 36 -14.44 1.65 23.94
N ARG A 37 -14.06 0.45 23.52
CA ARG A 37 -14.94 -0.74 23.48
C ARG A 37 -15.18 -1.34 24.88
N ASP A 38 -14.10 -1.56 25.64
CA ASP A 38 -14.10 -2.42 26.83
C ASP A 38 -13.86 -1.64 28.14
N ARG A 39 -13.50 -0.35 28.05
CA ARG A 39 -13.06 0.48 29.19
C ARG A 39 -11.91 -0.14 30.00
N ALA A 40 -11.10 -0.97 29.34
CA ALA A 40 -9.97 -1.66 29.95
C ALA A 40 -8.64 -1.13 29.38
N ALA A 41 -7.71 -0.80 30.28
CA ALA A 41 -6.34 -0.47 29.91
C ALA A 41 -5.50 -1.74 29.70
N PHE A 42 -4.52 -1.65 28.81
CA PHE A 42 -3.50 -2.69 28.63
C PHE A 42 -2.11 -2.08 28.86
N PRO A 43 -1.23 -2.69 29.68
CA PRO A 43 0.06 -2.12 30.01
C PRO A 43 1.00 -2.10 28.79
N GLU A 44 1.71 -0.98 28.58
CA GLU A 44 2.70 -0.83 27.51
C GLU A 44 4.04 -1.52 27.82
N TRP A 45 4.29 -1.80 29.11
CA TRP A 45 5.55 -2.32 29.62
C TRP A 45 5.35 -3.66 30.31
N HIS A 46 6.10 -4.67 29.88
CA HIS A 46 6.01 -6.03 30.42
C HIS A 46 7.37 -6.53 30.90
N ASP A 47 7.39 -7.24 32.02
CA ASP A 47 8.57 -8.04 32.37
C ASP A 47 8.65 -9.31 31.51
N ALA A 48 9.83 -9.93 31.48
CA ALA A 48 10.04 -11.14 30.68
C ALA A 48 9.22 -12.35 31.15
N GLY A 49 8.71 -12.37 32.38
CA GLY A 49 7.78 -13.41 32.84
C GLY A 49 6.41 -13.21 32.21
N GLN A 50 5.88 -11.99 32.28
CA GLN A 50 4.62 -11.63 31.63
C GLN A 50 4.65 -11.91 30.12
N LEU A 51 5.75 -11.58 29.44
CA LEU A 51 5.91 -11.88 28.01
C LEU A 51 5.92 -13.40 27.73
N ALA A 52 6.49 -14.21 28.62
CA ALA A 52 6.46 -15.67 28.49
C ALA A 52 5.04 -16.22 28.66
N ASP A 53 4.29 -15.67 29.62
CA ASP A 53 2.91 -16.07 29.89
C ASP A 53 1.97 -15.74 28.72
N LEU A 54 2.26 -14.68 27.96
CA LEU A 54 1.48 -14.32 26.76
C LEU A 54 1.63 -15.33 25.61
N ARG A 55 2.70 -16.15 25.60
CA ARG A 55 3.01 -17.17 24.57
C ARG A 55 2.91 -16.64 23.13
N LEU A 56 3.43 -15.43 22.90
CA LEU A 56 3.39 -14.80 21.58
C LEU A 56 4.30 -15.54 20.59
N PRO A 57 3.88 -15.70 19.31
CA PRO A 57 4.67 -16.36 18.29
C PRO A 57 6.00 -15.63 18.07
N GLY A 58 7.07 -16.40 17.91
CA GLY A 58 8.43 -15.86 17.74
C GLY A 58 9.11 -15.38 19.03
N LEU A 59 8.42 -15.45 20.19
CA LEU A 59 9.08 -15.30 21.49
C LEU A 59 9.49 -16.66 22.07
N PRO A 60 10.67 -16.73 22.74
CA PRO A 60 11.02 -17.89 23.54
C PRO A 60 10.01 -18.13 24.67
N ALA A 61 9.78 -19.39 25.03
CA ALA A 61 8.84 -19.76 26.09
C ALA A 61 9.36 -19.46 27.52
N SER A 62 10.64 -19.13 27.69
CA SER A 62 11.24 -18.92 29.01
C SER A 62 11.64 -17.47 29.25
N ARG A 63 11.44 -17.01 30.49
CA ARG A 63 11.83 -15.67 30.94
C ARG A 63 13.30 -15.34 30.66
N SER A 64 14.20 -16.29 30.91
CA SER A 64 15.64 -16.10 30.70
C SER A 64 15.97 -15.95 29.22
N ALA A 65 15.37 -16.76 28.35
CA ALA A 65 15.60 -16.68 26.92
C ALA A 65 15.01 -15.40 26.30
N ILE A 66 13.86 -14.92 26.80
CA ILE A 66 13.31 -13.61 26.43
C ILE A 66 14.27 -12.49 26.81
N ALA A 67 14.79 -12.48 28.04
CA ALA A 67 15.73 -11.45 28.49
C ALA A 67 17.03 -11.46 27.65
N GLN A 68 17.53 -12.64 27.30
CA GLN A 68 18.70 -12.78 26.43
C GLN A 68 18.42 -12.26 25.02
N LYS A 69 17.28 -12.64 24.42
CA LYS A 69 16.84 -12.16 23.10
C LYS A 69 16.69 -10.64 23.09
N ALA A 70 16.03 -10.09 24.10
CA ALA A 70 15.83 -8.65 24.27
C ALA A 70 17.15 -7.88 24.37
N SER A 71 18.14 -8.43 25.07
CA SER A 71 19.47 -7.83 25.15
C SER A 71 20.23 -7.91 23.83
N ARG A 72 20.12 -9.03 23.10
CA ARG A 72 20.77 -9.22 21.80
C ARG A 72 20.20 -8.30 20.73
N GLU A 73 18.88 -8.07 20.77
CA GLU A 73 18.15 -7.28 19.79
C GLU A 73 17.93 -5.82 20.25
N GLY A 74 18.53 -5.40 21.37
CA GLY A 74 18.51 -4.01 21.81
C GLY A 74 17.13 -3.46 22.16
N TRP A 75 16.22 -4.29 22.70
CA TRP A 75 14.85 -3.85 23.00
C TRP A 75 14.83 -2.69 24.01
N THR A 76 13.90 -1.76 23.81
CA THR A 76 13.68 -0.65 24.73
C THR A 76 13.29 -1.20 26.10
N ARG A 77 14.09 -0.84 27.11
CA ARG A 77 13.97 -1.38 28.46
C ARG A 77 13.92 -0.27 29.50
N ARG A 78 13.21 -0.52 30.59
CA ARG A 78 13.10 0.38 31.74
C ARG A 78 13.28 -0.42 33.03
N ALA A 79 13.95 0.17 34.01
CA ALA A 79 14.00 -0.38 35.35
C ALA A 79 12.64 -0.23 36.04
N ALA A 80 12.14 -1.31 36.64
CA ALA A 80 10.99 -1.29 37.55
C ALA A 80 11.47 -1.38 39.00
N LYS A 81 10.52 -1.29 39.94
CA LYS A 81 10.81 -1.42 41.38
C LYS A 81 11.55 -2.74 41.65
N GLY A 82 12.71 -2.64 42.30
CA GLY A 82 13.59 -3.78 42.57
C GLY A 82 14.52 -4.12 41.40
N ARG A 83 14.88 -5.40 41.24
CA ARG A 83 15.77 -5.89 40.16
C ARG A 83 15.00 -6.29 38.89
N ARG A 84 13.78 -5.79 38.69
CA ARG A 84 12.96 -6.14 37.54
C ARG A 84 13.23 -5.17 36.39
N VAL A 85 13.34 -5.72 35.19
CA VAL A 85 13.47 -4.98 33.94
C VAL A 85 12.18 -5.19 33.15
N LEU A 86 11.60 -4.09 32.68
CA LEU A 86 10.44 -4.09 31.78
C LEU A 86 10.90 -3.80 30.37
N PHE A 87 10.20 -4.39 29.41
CA PHE A 87 10.41 -4.24 27.98
C PHE A 87 9.17 -3.60 27.36
N HIS A 88 9.41 -2.73 26.39
CA HIS A 88 8.35 -2.04 25.68
C HIS A 88 7.74 -2.92 24.58
N VAL A 89 6.42 -2.94 24.43
CA VAL A 89 5.72 -3.75 23.41
C VAL A 89 6.15 -3.43 21.97
N SER A 90 6.38 -2.17 21.61
CA SER A 90 6.83 -1.78 20.27
C SER A 90 8.26 -2.23 19.90
N SER A 91 9.03 -2.75 20.86
CA SER A 91 10.34 -3.36 20.63
C SER A 91 10.27 -4.87 20.39
N LEU A 92 9.08 -5.48 20.48
CA LEU A 92 8.91 -6.90 20.22
C LEU A 92 9.20 -7.22 18.74
N PRO A 93 9.61 -8.46 18.43
CA PRO A 93 9.72 -8.94 17.06
C PRO A 93 8.38 -8.80 16.34
N ALA A 94 8.41 -8.52 15.03
CA ALA A 94 7.21 -8.23 14.24
C ALA A 94 6.07 -9.22 14.48
N ARG A 95 6.33 -10.53 14.35
CA ARG A 95 5.33 -11.58 14.61
C ARG A 95 4.71 -11.54 16.01
N ALA A 96 5.53 -11.30 17.02
CA ALA A 96 5.06 -11.23 18.40
C ALA A 96 4.21 -9.97 18.63
N PHE A 97 4.61 -8.86 18.00
CA PHE A 97 3.87 -7.60 18.04
C PHE A 97 2.51 -7.74 17.33
N ASP A 98 2.47 -8.30 16.13
CA ASP A 98 1.25 -8.47 15.34
C ASP A 98 0.23 -9.35 16.08
N ALA A 99 0.69 -10.46 16.67
CA ALA A 99 -0.15 -11.32 17.50
C ALA A 99 -0.67 -10.62 18.76
N LEU A 100 0.15 -9.75 19.38
CA LEU A 100 -0.29 -8.94 20.52
C LEU A 100 -1.39 -7.95 20.10
N ILE A 101 -1.24 -7.29 18.95
CA ILE A 101 -2.24 -6.37 18.39
C ILE A 101 -3.53 -7.12 18.07
N ALA A 102 -3.46 -8.26 17.39
CA ALA A 102 -4.62 -9.10 17.10
C ALA A 102 -5.39 -9.47 18.37
N ARG A 103 -4.67 -9.84 19.44
CA ARG A 103 -5.26 -10.16 20.74
C ARG A 103 -5.85 -8.95 21.47
N ILE A 104 -5.33 -7.75 21.24
CA ILE A 104 -5.91 -6.52 21.80
C ILE A 104 -7.22 -6.17 21.12
N LEU A 105 -7.31 -6.43 19.82
CA LEU A 105 -8.48 -6.16 19.00
C LEU A 105 -9.53 -7.29 19.00
N ASP A 106 -9.25 -8.41 19.69
CA ASP A 106 -10.03 -9.67 19.64
C ASP A 106 -10.22 -10.20 18.21
N LEU A 107 -9.19 -10.08 17.37
CA LEU A 107 -9.15 -10.66 16.04
C LEU A 107 -8.81 -12.16 16.13
N PRO A 108 -9.31 -12.99 15.19
CA PRO A 108 -8.93 -14.40 15.12
C PRO A 108 -7.41 -14.56 14.98
N GLU A 109 -6.87 -15.68 15.51
CA GLU A 109 -5.43 -15.95 15.45
C GLU A 109 -4.93 -16.02 13.99
N LEU A 110 -3.95 -15.18 13.65
CA LEU A 110 -3.44 -15.00 12.28
C LEU A 110 -2.92 -16.29 11.62
N GLU A 111 -2.56 -17.31 12.41
CA GLU A 111 -2.06 -18.60 11.89
C GLU A 111 -3.17 -19.60 11.55
N ALA A 112 -4.43 -19.37 11.97
CA ALA A 112 -5.52 -20.30 11.73
C ALA A 112 -6.16 -20.16 10.33
N GLU A 113 -6.02 -19.00 9.68
CA GLU A 113 -6.72 -18.69 8.42
C GLU A 113 -5.83 -18.69 7.18
N THR A 114 -4.52 -18.91 7.30
CA THR A 114 -3.64 -18.89 6.11
C THR A 114 -3.97 -20.00 5.12
N ASP A 115 -4.43 -21.17 5.59
CA ASP A 115 -4.81 -22.27 4.69
C ASP A 115 -6.07 -21.96 3.86
N ALA A 116 -6.96 -21.10 4.37
CA ALA A 116 -8.15 -20.65 3.63
C ALA A 116 -7.86 -19.46 2.70
N LEU A 117 -6.95 -18.56 3.09
CA LEU A 117 -6.61 -17.34 2.33
C LEU A 117 -5.91 -17.60 0.99
N PHE A 118 -5.28 -18.76 0.81
CA PHE A 118 -4.72 -19.18 -0.49
C PHE A 118 -5.69 -19.95 -1.38
N THR A 119 -6.93 -20.17 -0.93
CA THR A 119 -8.01 -20.65 -1.81
C THR A 119 -8.62 -19.44 -2.52
N LEU A 120 -7.82 -18.79 -3.37
CA LEU A 120 -8.35 -17.76 -4.25
C LEU A 120 -9.44 -18.42 -5.09
N PRO A 121 -10.70 -17.91 -5.08
CA PRO A 121 -11.67 -18.34 -6.07
C PRO A 121 -11.02 -18.13 -7.43
N THR A 122 -11.10 -19.13 -8.32
CA THR A 122 -10.58 -19.01 -9.68
C THR A 122 -11.05 -17.67 -10.22
N PRO A 123 -10.14 -16.74 -10.57
CA PRO A 123 -10.55 -15.44 -11.05
C PRO A 123 -11.55 -15.69 -12.19
N PRO A 124 -12.73 -15.04 -12.16
CA PRO A 124 -13.64 -15.14 -13.28
C PRO A 124 -12.82 -14.78 -14.52
N ALA A 125 -13.00 -15.56 -15.60
CA ALA A 125 -12.33 -15.31 -16.87
C ALA A 125 -12.38 -13.80 -17.14
N PRO A 126 -11.25 -13.15 -17.48
CA PRO A 126 -11.18 -11.71 -17.56
C PRO A 126 -12.37 -11.24 -18.40
N GLU A 127 -13.26 -10.46 -17.79
CA GLU A 127 -14.32 -9.78 -18.54
C GLU A 127 -13.61 -9.08 -19.69
N VAL A 128 -13.97 -9.46 -20.92
CA VAL A 128 -13.43 -8.86 -22.13
C VAL A 128 -13.62 -7.36 -21.94
N LEU A 129 -12.53 -6.65 -21.64
CA LEU A 129 -12.55 -5.22 -21.45
C LEU A 129 -13.26 -4.67 -22.67
N ALA A 130 -14.40 -4.02 -22.46
CA ALA A 130 -15.12 -3.41 -23.56
C ALA A 130 -14.11 -2.60 -24.38
N GLU A 131 -14.05 -2.88 -25.69
CA GLU A 131 -13.17 -2.28 -26.69
C GLU A 131 -13.47 -0.77 -26.84
N ASN A 132 -13.33 -0.03 -25.76
CA ASN A 132 -13.35 1.42 -25.70
C ASN A 132 -11.92 1.96 -25.86
N ALA A 133 -11.08 1.24 -26.59
CA ALA A 133 -9.80 1.76 -27.06
C ALA A 133 -10.09 2.67 -28.26
N THR A 134 -9.81 3.96 -28.08
CA THR A 134 -9.76 4.90 -29.20
C THR A 134 -8.82 4.34 -30.28
N PRO A 135 -9.25 4.21 -31.56
CA PRO A 135 -8.41 3.64 -32.60
C PRO A 135 -7.06 4.36 -32.71
N ALA A 136 -6.00 3.61 -32.97
CA ALA A 136 -4.63 4.11 -32.97
C ALA A 136 -4.38 5.31 -33.90
N TRP A 137 -5.22 5.50 -34.92
CA TRP A 137 -5.14 6.60 -35.88
C TRP A 137 -5.79 7.92 -35.43
N VAL A 138 -6.64 7.91 -34.40
CA VAL A 138 -7.39 9.10 -33.97
C VAL A 138 -6.48 10.16 -33.36
N LEU A 139 -5.49 9.77 -32.55
CA LEU A 139 -4.60 10.72 -31.90
C LEU A 139 -3.64 11.42 -32.89
N PRO A 140 -2.99 10.70 -33.83
CA PRO A 140 -2.24 11.34 -34.92
C PRO A 140 -3.11 12.32 -35.74
N LEU A 141 -4.34 11.93 -36.09
CA LEU A 141 -5.25 12.79 -36.83
C LEU A 141 -5.58 14.08 -36.07
N MET A 142 -5.89 13.99 -34.77
CA MET A 142 -6.15 15.16 -33.92
C MET A 142 -4.94 16.10 -33.82
N ARG A 143 -3.72 15.55 -33.88
CA ARG A 143 -2.49 16.34 -33.88
C ARG A 143 -2.32 17.11 -35.19
N LEU A 144 -2.64 16.48 -36.33
CA LEU A 144 -2.60 17.11 -37.66
C LEU A 144 -3.68 18.19 -37.82
N ILE A 145 -4.90 17.94 -37.37
CA ILE A 145 -5.98 18.95 -37.38
C ILE A 145 -5.58 20.19 -36.57
N ARG A 146 -4.88 20.00 -35.44
CA ARG A 146 -4.40 21.11 -34.61
C ARG A 146 -3.28 21.92 -35.30
N GLN A 147 -2.50 21.31 -36.18
CA GLN A 147 -1.40 21.97 -36.90
C GLN A 147 -1.87 22.65 -38.19
N GLU A 148 -2.78 22.01 -38.94
CA GLU A 148 -3.20 22.44 -40.28
C GLU A 148 -4.56 23.16 -40.31
N GLY A 149 -5.39 22.99 -39.28
CA GLY A 149 -6.71 23.61 -39.17
C GLY A 149 -7.80 23.06 -40.11
N ASP A 150 -7.44 22.13 -41.01
CA ASP A 150 -8.34 21.55 -42.03
C ASP A 150 -8.35 20.02 -41.93
N LEU A 151 -9.52 19.45 -41.64
CA LEU A 151 -9.73 18.00 -41.52
C LEU A 151 -9.42 17.25 -42.82
N ALA A 152 -9.73 17.83 -43.99
CA ALA A 152 -9.53 17.15 -45.27
C ALA A 152 -8.04 17.06 -45.63
N LYS A 153 -7.24 18.05 -45.21
CA LYS A 153 -5.78 18.01 -45.39
C LYS A 153 -5.13 17.07 -44.39
N ALA A 154 -5.53 17.15 -43.12
CA ALA A 154 -5.05 16.27 -42.07
C ALA A 154 -5.32 14.79 -42.36
N TRP A 155 -6.47 14.46 -42.98
CA TRP A 155 -6.79 13.10 -43.40
C TRP A 155 -5.87 12.58 -44.52
N ARG A 156 -5.50 13.42 -45.48
CA ARG A 156 -4.58 13.04 -46.57
C ARG A 156 -3.15 12.87 -46.09
N ALA A 157 -2.73 13.61 -45.08
CA ALA A 157 -1.40 13.51 -44.48
C ALA A 157 -1.28 12.36 -43.45
N LEU A 158 -2.40 11.80 -42.99
CA LEU A 158 -2.44 10.78 -41.94
C LEU A 158 -1.60 9.51 -42.24
N PRO A 159 -1.58 8.95 -43.47
CA PRO A 159 -0.79 7.75 -43.77
C PRO A 159 0.72 7.92 -43.52
N ASP A 160 1.26 9.13 -43.77
CA ASP A 160 2.68 9.43 -43.58
C ASP A 160 3.09 9.50 -42.10
N HIS A 161 2.11 9.54 -41.20
CA HIS A 161 2.30 9.66 -39.76
C HIS A 161 1.88 8.40 -38.97
N LEU A 162 1.52 7.32 -39.67
CA LEU A 162 1.12 6.05 -39.06
C LEU A 162 2.20 4.97 -39.19
N PRO A 163 2.34 4.09 -38.18
CA PRO A 163 3.16 2.89 -38.32
C PRO A 163 2.62 1.94 -39.41
N GLU A 164 3.51 1.23 -40.12
CA GLU A 164 3.19 0.39 -41.28
C GLU A 164 2.13 -0.71 -41.06
N HIS A 165 1.83 -1.05 -39.81
CA HIS A 165 0.91 -2.14 -39.43
C HIS A 165 -0.46 -1.64 -38.93
N VAL A 166 -0.74 -0.33 -38.96
CA VAL A 166 -2.03 0.20 -38.51
C VAL A 166 -3.00 0.30 -39.69
N PRO A 167 -4.10 -0.46 -39.71
CA PRO A 167 -5.09 -0.34 -40.77
C PRO A 167 -5.80 1.01 -40.67
N LEU A 168 -5.78 1.78 -41.77
CA LEU A 168 -6.63 2.96 -41.91
C LEU A 168 -8.05 2.52 -42.28
N PRO A 169 -9.08 3.02 -41.56
CA PRO A 169 -10.46 2.80 -41.98
C PRO A 169 -10.79 3.63 -43.22
N ASP A 170 -11.87 3.26 -43.90
CA ASP A 170 -12.43 4.08 -44.97
C ASP A 170 -12.95 5.42 -44.41
N VAL A 171 -13.07 6.43 -45.28
CA VAL A 171 -13.49 7.80 -44.94
C VAL A 171 -14.86 7.80 -44.24
N GLU A 172 -15.78 6.94 -44.69
CA GLU A 172 -17.12 6.83 -44.11
C GLU A 172 -17.09 6.24 -42.69
N ASP A 173 -16.27 5.22 -42.46
CA ASP A 173 -16.11 4.58 -41.16
C ASP A 173 -15.36 5.47 -40.17
N ALA A 174 -14.37 6.21 -40.66
CA ALA A 174 -13.67 7.23 -39.88
C ALA A 174 -14.62 8.33 -39.40
N ALA A 175 -15.51 8.84 -40.27
CA ALA A 175 -16.49 9.85 -39.93
C ALA A 175 -17.46 9.35 -38.85
N LYS A 176 -17.99 8.12 -38.98
CA LYS A 176 -18.85 7.48 -37.97
C LYS A 176 -18.15 7.37 -36.62
N MET A 177 -16.87 7.00 -36.61
CA MET A 177 -16.06 6.90 -35.39
C MET A 177 -15.78 8.25 -34.74
N LEU A 178 -15.48 9.30 -35.52
CA LEU A 178 -15.25 10.65 -34.99
C LEU A 178 -16.52 11.27 -34.39
N VAL A 179 -17.69 10.99 -34.99
CA VAL A 179 -19.00 11.38 -34.43
C VAL A 179 -19.28 10.61 -33.14
N LYS A 180 -19.05 9.29 -33.12
CA LYS A 180 -19.21 8.44 -31.92
C LYS A 180 -18.34 8.91 -30.76
N LEU A 181 -17.12 9.39 -31.05
CA LEU A 181 -16.19 9.95 -30.07
C LEU A 181 -16.46 11.43 -29.72
N LYS A 182 -17.51 12.04 -30.27
CA LYS A 182 -17.88 13.45 -30.10
C LYS A 182 -16.77 14.45 -30.49
N LEU A 183 -15.88 14.05 -31.40
CA LEU A 183 -14.76 14.87 -31.87
C LEU A 183 -15.16 15.84 -33.00
N ILE A 184 -16.27 15.54 -33.68
CA ILE A 184 -16.90 16.39 -34.69
C ILE A 184 -18.42 16.43 -34.45
N LYS A 185 -19.08 17.56 -34.76
CA LYS A 185 -20.55 17.65 -34.68
C LYS A 185 -21.16 16.91 -35.86
N GLY A 186 -21.96 15.88 -35.58
CA GLY A 186 -22.83 15.29 -36.59
C GLY A 186 -23.87 16.32 -37.02
N HIS A 187 -23.98 16.54 -38.33
CA HIS A 187 -25.10 17.25 -38.94
C HIS A 187 -26.11 16.24 -39.48
#